data_AF-A0A7Z9FCZ0-F1
#
_entry.id   AF-A0A7Z9FCZ0-F1
#
_cell.length_a   1.000
_cell.length_b   1.000
_cell.length_c   1.000
_cell.angle_alpha   90.00
_cell.angle_beta   90.00
_cell.angle_gamma   90.00
#
_symmetry.space_group_name_H-M   'P 1'
#
loop_
_entity.id
_entity.type
_entity.pdbx_description
1 polymer ?
#
loop_
_entity_poly.entity_id
_entity_poly.type
_entity_poly.pdbx_seq_one_letter_code
_entity_poly.pdbx_strand_id
1 'polypeptide(L)'
;MKDLQRENEVQLQPTIQVKQLPLLLRPKQTCELFGIDLKALHKLETSGRVKAVRIGPKKVQRRYSPVAVAKALGVDLMAENYTLVAGIDFARELGGKLAGSSDAVLTKTRQLIKDELQGLRQSVGEIVRSEINNALQNTVVKRRPDPPPQDHRIRDYVPPPMSTGY
;
A
#
# COMPACT_ATOMS: atom_id res chain seq x y z
N MET A 1 -19.72 -10.77 0.18
CA MET A 1 -18.32 -10.49 -0.24
C MET A 1 -18.22 -9.34 -1.25
N LYS A 2 -19.05 -8.29 -1.16
CA LYS A 2 -18.96 -7.11 -2.04
C LYS A 2 -18.70 -5.80 -1.29
N ASP A 3 -18.75 -5.84 0.04
CA ASP A 3 -18.75 -4.62 0.87
C ASP A 3 -17.36 -4.20 1.38
N LEU A 4 -16.38 -5.11 1.35
CA LEU A 4 -14.98 -4.84 1.75
C LEU A 4 -14.15 -4.09 0.69
N GLN A 5 -14.64 -4.02 -0.56
CA GLN A 5 -13.93 -3.35 -1.65
C GLN A 5 -14.16 -1.82 -1.65
N ARG A 6 -15.27 -1.33 -1.07
CA ARG A 6 -15.57 0.11 -1.04
C ARG A 6 -14.77 0.89 -0.01
N GLU A 7 -14.30 0.26 1.07
CA GLU A 7 -13.52 0.96 2.10
C GLU A 7 -12.08 1.27 1.64
N ASN A 8 -11.52 0.48 0.72
CA ASN A 8 -10.16 0.70 0.22
C ASN A 8 -10.07 1.78 -0.88
N GLU A 9 -11.17 2.10 -1.57
CA GLU A 9 -11.17 3.19 -2.58
C GLU A 9 -11.21 4.58 -1.94
N VAL A 10 -11.71 4.72 -0.71
CA VAL A 10 -11.85 6.03 -0.05
C VAL A 10 -10.52 6.56 0.50
N GLN A 11 -9.51 5.71 0.71
CA GLN A 11 -8.22 6.12 1.29
C GLN A 11 -7.11 6.42 0.27
N LEU A 12 -7.36 6.23 -1.03
CA LEU A 12 -6.36 6.46 -2.09
C LEU A 12 -6.64 7.72 -2.92
N GLN A 13 -7.35 8.70 -2.36
CA GLN A 13 -7.06 10.07 -2.75
C GLN A 13 -5.93 10.55 -1.86
N PRO A 14 -4.66 10.61 -2.32
CA PRO A 14 -3.83 11.68 -1.84
C PRO A 14 -4.66 12.91 -2.16
N THR A 15 -5.20 13.56 -1.13
CA THR A 15 -5.59 14.95 -1.25
C THR A 15 -4.27 15.64 -1.57
N ILE A 16 -3.90 15.62 -2.85
CA ILE A 16 -2.95 16.54 -3.44
C ILE A 16 -3.68 17.84 -3.19
N GLN A 17 -3.41 18.43 -2.02
CA GLN A 17 -3.75 19.79 -1.78
C GLN A 17 -3.01 20.50 -2.90
N VAL A 18 -3.74 20.84 -3.96
CA VAL A 18 -3.32 21.74 -5.03
C VAL A 18 -3.24 23.13 -4.39
N LYS A 19 -2.40 23.24 -3.35
CA LYS A 19 -2.01 24.46 -2.65
C LYS A 19 -0.87 25.14 -3.40
N GLN A 20 -0.21 24.42 -4.30
CA GLN A 20 0.79 24.97 -5.21
C GLN A 20 0.11 25.62 -6.42
N LEU A 21 -0.71 26.63 -6.14
CA LEU A 21 -0.70 27.79 -7.02
C LEU A 21 0.75 28.28 -7.04
N PRO A 22 1.38 28.48 -8.21
CA PRO A 22 2.76 28.98 -8.29
C PRO A 22 2.88 30.21 -7.38
N LEU A 23 3.80 30.09 -6.41
CA LEU A 23 3.85 30.82 -5.14
C LEU A 23 3.16 32.18 -5.13
N LEU A 24 1.93 32.22 -4.62
CA LEU A 24 1.26 33.48 -4.28
C LEU A 24 1.86 34.03 -2.97
N LEU A 25 2.71 35.05 -3.10
CA LEU A 25 3.49 35.60 -2.00
C LEU A 25 2.68 36.57 -1.14
N ARG A 26 3.02 36.62 0.16
CA ARG A 26 2.48 37.67 1.05
C ARG A 26 3.09 39.02 0.68
N PRO A 27 2.38 40.14 0.93
CA PRO A 27 2.90 41.49 0.66
C PRO A 27 4.33 41.70 1.16
N LYS A 28 4.66 41.30 2.40
CA LYS A 28 6.01 41.42 2.97
C LYS A 28 7.07 40.64 2.18
N GLN A 29 6.76 39.40 1.80
CA GLN A 29 7.68 38.55 1.04
C GLN A 29 7.91 39.10 -0.37
N THR A 30 6.86 39.63 -1.00
CA THR A 30 6.97 40.31 -2.30
C THR A 30 7.85 41.55 -2.19
N CYS A 31 7.68 42.34 -1.14
CA CYS A 31 8.52 43.51 -0.86
C CYS A 31 10.00 43.14 -0.71
N GLU A 32 10.30 42.11 0.10
CA GLU A 32 11.66 41.62 0.29
C GLU A 32 12.28 41.07 -1.00
N LEU A 33 11.50 40.30 -1.78
CA LEU A 33 11.99 39.68 -3.01
C LEU A 33 12.38 40.70 -4.09
N PHE A 34 11.59 41.77 -4.23
CA PHE A 34 11.81 42.79 -5.26
C PHE A 34 12.50 44.06 -4.74
N GLY A 35 12.84 44.12 -3.44
CA GLY A 35 13.42 45.31 -2.82
C GLY A 35 12.51 46.53 -2.86
N ILE A 36 11.19 46.34 -2.81
CA ILE A 36 10.19 47.42 -2.90
C ILE A 36 9.47 47.63 -1.58
N ASP A 37 9.09 48.87 -1.29
CA ASP A 37 8.26 49.19 -0.12
C ASP A 37 6.81 48.71 -0.27
N LEU A 38 6.15 48.44 0.86
CA LEU A 38 4.72 48.15 0.91
C LEU A 38 3.86 49.26 0.28
N LYS A 39 4.29 50.53 0.41
CA LYS A 39 3.63 51.67 -0.24
C LYS A 39 3.74 51.60 -1.77
N ALA A 40 4.90 51.21 -2.30
CA ALA A 40 5.09 51.04 -3.73
C ALA A 40 4.25 49.88 -4.26
N LEU A 41 4.24 48.74 -3.55
CA LEU A 41 3.37 47.61 -3.89
C LEU A 41 1.88 47.99 -3.88
N HIS A 42 1.45 48.80 -2.91
CA HIS A 42 0.07 49.30 -2.89
C HIS A 42 -0.23 50.27 -4.05
N LYS A 43 0.71 51.15 -4.42
CA LYS A 43 0.56 52.01 -5.61
C LYS A 43 0.44 51.20 -6.91
N LEU A 44 1.19 50.10 -7.03
CA LEU A 44 1.08 49.18 -8.16
C LEU A 44 -0.27 48.47 -8.20
N GLU A 45 -0.85 48.17 -7.04
CA GLU A 45 -2.20 47.61 -6.93
C GLU A 45 -3.28 48.64 -7.30
N THR A 46 -3.20 49.86 -6.74
CA THR A 46 -4.18 50.94 -6.99
C THR A 46 -4.13 51.43 -8.45
N SER A 47 -2.95 51.43 -9.06
CA SER A 47 -2.79 51.77 -10.49
C SER A 47 -3.21 50.65 -11.44
N GLY A 48 -3.64 49.49 -10.93
CA GLY A 48 -4.11 48.36 -11.74
C GLY A 48 -3.01 47.56 -12.43
N ARG A 49 -1.73 47.89 -12.23
CA ARG A 49 -0.58 47.18 -12.83
C ARG A 49 -0.37 45.80 -12.21
N VAL A 50 -0.72 45.62 -10.94
CA VAL A 50 -0.64 44.35 -10.22
C VAL A 50 -1.97 44.04 -9.56
N LYS A 51 -2.51 42.83 -9.78
CA LYS A 51 -3.75 42.39 -9.12
C LYS A 51 -3.43 41.45 -7.95
N ALA A 52 -3.88 41.82 -6.75
CA ALA A 52 -3.79 40.95 -5.59
C ALA A 52 -4.88 39.86 -5.63
N VAL A 53 -4.48 38.61 -5.46
CA VAL A 53 -5.39 37.49 -5.22
C VAL A 53 -5.75 37.48 -3.73
N ARG A 54 -7.05 37.46 -3.43
CA ARG A 54 -7.54 37.44 -2.05
C ARG A 54 -7.89 36.02 -1.61
N ILE A 55 -7.20 35.51 -0.60
CA ILE A 55 -7.33 34.11 -0.13
C ILE A 55 -7.86 34.08 1.33
N GLY A 56 -8.55 32.99 1.69
CA GLY A 56 -9.01 32.69 3.05
C GLY A 56 -10.53 32.86 3.25
N PRO A 57 -11.07 32.40 4.39
CA PRO A 57 -12.51 32.28 4.64
C PRO A 57 -13.28 33.62 4.61
N LYS A 58 -12.56 34.75 4.56
CA LYS A 58 -13.13 36.12 4.43
C LYS A 58 -12.50 36.95 3.30
N LYS A 59 -11.72 36.35 2.39
CA LYS A 59 -10.99 37.05 1.31
C LYS A 59 -10.13 38.25 1.82
N VAL A 60 -9.59 38.16 3.04
CA VAL A 60 -8.82 39.26 3.65
C VAL A 60 -7.34 39.18 3.29
N GLN A 61 -6.80 37.98 3.06
CA GLN A 61 -5.36 37.83 2.84
C GLN A 61 -5.00 38.16 1.40
N ARG A 62 -4.33 39.29 1.18
CA ARG A 62 -3.76 39.65 -0.12
C ARG A 62 -2.56 38.76 -0.42
N ARG A 63 -2.51 38.25 -1.64
CA ARG A 63 -1.37 37.53 -2.19
C ARG A 63 -1.05 38.04 -3.58
N TYR A 64 0.23 38.15 -3.89
CA TYR A 64 0.71 38.69 -5.15
C TYR A 64 1.40 37.60 -5.96
N SER A 65 1.16 37.60 -7.28
CA SER A 65 1.94 36.79 -8.20
C SER A 65 3.30 37.47 -8.43
N PRO A 66 4.43 36.79 -8.16
CA PRO A 66 5.77 37.33 -8.42
C PRO A 66 5.94 37.74 -9.87
N VAL A 67 5.38 36.97 -10.80
CA VAL A 67 5.42 37.25 -12.24
C VAL A 67 4.71 38.56 -12.58
N ALA A 68 3.55 38.81 -11.99
CA ALA A 68 2.81 40.05 -12.23
C ALA A 68 3.55 41.27 -11.66
N VAL A 69 4.18 41.11 -10.50
CA VAL A 69 4.96 42.19 -9.86
C VAL A 69 6.23 42.48 -10.65
N ALA A 70 6.94 41.45 -11.11
CA ALA A 70 8.12 41.61 -11.95
C ALA A 70 7.80 42.33 -13.26
N LYS A 71 6.70 41.94 -13.94
CA LYS A 71 6.20 42.62 -15.14
C LYS A 71 5.88 44.09 -14.89
N ALA A 72 5.23 44.40 -13.77
CA ALA A 72 4.91 45.78 -13.41
C ALA A 72 6.14 46.64 -13.07
N LEU A 73 7.24 45.99 -12.67
CA LEU A 73 8.52 46.63 -12.35
C LEU A 73 9.53 46.59 -13.51
N GLY A 74 9.22 45.90 -14.61
CA GLY A 74 10.13 45.75 -15.76
C GLY A 74 11.31 44.80 -15.51
N VAL A 75 11.18 43.88 -14.55
CA VAL A 75 12.22 42.90 -14.19
C VAL A 75 11.82 41.48 -14.59
N ASP A 76 11.38 41.30 -15.84
CA ASP A 76 10.81 40.04 -16.33
C ASP A 76 11.75 38.84 -16.21
N LEU A 77 13.05 39.05 -16.42
CA LEU A 77 14.09 38.03 -16.25
C LEU A 77 14.16 37.48 -14.80
N MET A 78 13.86 38.31 -13.80
CA MET A 78 13.79 37.87 -12.40
C MET A 78 12.56 36.99 -12.14
N ALA A 79 11.42 37.27 -12.79
CA ALA A 79 10.25 36.41 -12.69
C ALA A 79 10.49 35.05 -13.33
N GLU A 80 11.08 35.01 -14.52
CA GLU A 80 11.42 33.76 -15.20
C GLU A 80 12.35 32.92 -14.34
N ASN A 81 13.44 33.50 -13.83
CA ASN A 81 14.38 32.80 -12.94
C ASN A 81 13.71 32.30 -11.66
N TYR A 82 12.85 33.11 -11.03
CA TYR A 82 12.13 32.69 -9.82
C TYR A 82 11.16 31.54 -10.10
N THR A 83 10.43 31.59 -11.23
CA THR A 83 9.54 30.49 -11.61
C THR A 83 10.29 29.20 -11.95
N LEU A 84 11.46 29.30 -12.58
CA LEU A 84 12.31 28.15 -12.86
C LEU A 84 12.85 27.52 -11.58
N VAL A 85 13.39 28.31 -10.66
CA VAL A 85 13.91 27.80 -9.38
C VAL A 85 12.80 27.17 -8.54
N ALA A 86 11.67 27.87 -8.39
CA ALA A 86 10.52 27.32 -7.67
C ALA A 86 9.96 26.05 -8.34
N GLY A 87 9.98 25.98 -9.67
CA GLY A 87 9.58 24.80 -10.43
C GLY A 87 10.51 23.61 -10.22
N ILE A 88 11.82 23.83 -10.18
CA ILE A 88 12.84 22.80 -9.94
C ILE A 88 12.69 22.23 -8.52
N ASP A 89 12.55 23.10 -7.51
CA ASP A 89 12.40 22.65 -6.12
C ASP A 89 11.07 21.91 -5.92
N PHE A 90 10.00 22.36 -6.58
CA PHE A 90 8.73 21.65 -6.59
C PHE A 90 8.82 20.28 -7.25
N ALA A 91 9.44 20.18 -8.43
CA ALA A 91 9.63 18.91 -9.12
C ALA A 91 10.50 17.95 -8.31
N ARG A 92 11.52 18.45 -7.61
CA ARG A 92 12.35 17.67 -6.69
C ARG A 92 11.55 17.13 -5.51
N GLU A 93 10.74 17.98 -4.88
CA GLU A 93 9.88 17.58 -3.75
C GLU A 93 8.84 16.53 -4.18
N LEU A 94 8.20 16.73 -5.33
CA LEU A 94 7.29 15.76 -5.92
C LEU A 94 7.99 14.44 -6.22
N GLY A 95 9.17 14.48 -6.84
CA GLY A 95 9.97 13.28 -7.14
C GLY A 95 10.31 12.49 -5.87
N GLY A 96 10.73 13.18 -4.80
CA GLY A 96 11.02 12.54 -3.52
C GLY A 96 9.78 11.89 -2.86
N LYS A 97 8.63 12.58 -2.88
CA LYS A 97 7.37 12.03 -2.35
C LYS A 97 6.88 10.84 -3.16
N LEU A 98 7.00 10.91 -4.49
CA LEU A 98 6.60 9.82 -5.38
C LEU A 98 7.48 8.59 -5.16
N ALA A 99 8.80 8.77 -5.08
CA ALA A 99 9.75 7.69 -4.82
C ALA A 99 9.50 7.02 -3.45
N GLY A 100 9.30 7.82 -2.40
CA GLY A 100 8.98 7.29 -1.07
C GLY A 100 7.62 6.56 -1.04
N SER A 101 6.63 7.05 -1.79
CA SER A 101 5.34 6.39 -1.93
C SER A 101 5.46 5.05 -2.68
N SER A 102 6.20 5.01 -3.79
CA SER A 102 6.41 3.76 -4.55
C SER A 102 7.16 2.72 -3.73
N ASP A 103 8.17 3.11 -2.96
CA ASP A 103 8.89 2.18 -2.07
C ASP A 103 7.99 1.64 -0.97
N ALA A 104 7.11 2.47 -0.40
CA ALA A 104 6.13 2.06 0.60
C ALA A 104 5.08 1.08 0.02
N VAL A 105 4.65 1.29 -1.22
CA VAL A 105 3.75 0.35 -1.92
C VAL A 105 4.46 -0.97 -2.19
N LEU A 106 5.67 -0.95 -2.76
CA LEU A 106 6.45 -2.16 -3.04
C LEU A 106 6.75 -2.98 -1.80
N THR A 107 7.11 -2.33 -0.68
CA THR A 107 7.34 -3.02 0.59
C THR A 107 6.07 -3.65 1.15
N LYS A 108 4.93 -2.95 1.12
CA LYS A 108 3.63 -3.52 1.52
C LYS A 108 3.22 -4.70 0.65
N THR A 109 3.32 -4.58 -0.67
CA THR A 109 3.00 -5.67 -1.60
C THR A 109 3.88 -6.88 -1.35
N ARG A 110 5.18 -6.68 -1.11
CA ARG A 110 6.11 -7.76 -0.79
C ARG A 110 5.76 -8.44 0.54
N GLN A 111 5.30 -7.70 1.54
CA GLN A 111 4.88 -8.26 2.81
C GLN A 111 3.61 -9.10 2.66
N LEU A 112 2.59 -8.59 1.96
CA LEU A 112 1.35 -9.33 1.68
C LEU A 112 1.63 -10.65 0.96
N ILE A 113 2.48 -10.63 -0.07
CA ILE A 113 2.86 -11.87 -0.80
C ILE A 113 3.52 -12.88 0.14
N LYS A 114 4.41 -12.44 1.05
CA LYS A 114 5.04 -13.35 2.01
C LYS A 114 4.03 -13.96 2.98
N ASP A 115 3.11 -13.15 3.48
CA ASP A 115 2.10 -13.58 4.44
C ASP A 115 1.14 -14.60 3.79
N GLU A 116 0.72 -14.36 2.55
CA GLU A 116 -0.11 -15.30 1.77
C GLU A 116 0.64 -16.62 1.49
N LEU A 117 1.90 -16.56 1.07
CA LEU A 117 2.72 -17.76 0.82
C LEU A 117 2.91 -18.59 2.10
N GLN A 118 3.10 -17.93 3.23
CA GLN A 118 3.22 -18.60 4.53
C GLN A 118 1.90 -19.25 4.95
N GLY A 119 0.77 -18.54 4.78
CA GLY A 119 -0.56 -19.08 5.05
C GLY A 119 -0.87 -20.30 4.16
N LEU A 120 -0.53 -20.23 2.88
CA LEU A 120 -0.70 -21.35 1.95
C LEU A 120 0.14 -22.57 2.38
N ARG A 121 1.40 -22.36 2.76
CA ARG A 121 2.29 -23.43 3.24
C ARG A 121 1.74 -24.11 4.49
N GLN A 122 1.17 -23.33 5.41
CA GLN A 122 0.54 -23.87 6.63
C GLN A 122 -0.71 -24.68 6.30
N SER A 123 -1.60 -24.12 5.47
CA SER A 123 -2.83 -24.78 5.00
C SER A 123 -2.54 -26.12 4.31
N VAL A 124 -1.59 -26.14 3.35
CA VAL A 124 -1.16 -27.38 2.68
C VAL A 124 -0.56 -28.37 3.69
N GLY A 125 0.25 -27.88 4.64
CA GLY A 125 0.82 -28.73 5.69
C GLY A 125 -0.22 -29.35 6.61
N GLU A 126 -1.32 -28.66 6.89
CA GLU A 126 -2.46 -29.17 7.64
C GLU A 126 -3.25 -30.20 6.84
N ILE A 127 -3.55 -29.91 5.57
CA ILE A 127 -4.25 -30.84 4.66
C ILE A 127 -3.47 -32.16 4.55
N VAL A 128 -2.16 -32.10 4.31
CA VAL A 128 -1.32 -33.30 4.20
C VAL A 128 -1.29 -34.07 5.51
N ARG A 129 -1.22 -33.38 6.66
CA ARG A 129 -1.29 -34.04 7.98
C ARG A 129 -2.64 -34.70 8.22
N SER A 130 -3.76 -34.05 7.88
CA SER A 130 -5.08 -34.65 8.03
C SER A 130 -5.27 -35.85 7.10
N GLU A 131 -4.77 -35.78 5.88
CA GLU A 131 -4.85 -36.87 4.91
C GLU A 131 -4.04 -38.10 5.39
N ILE A 132 -2.83 -37.88 5.90
CA ILE A 132 -1.99 -38.95 6.48
C ILE A 132 -2.69 -39.57 7.69
N ASN A 133 -3.26 -38.76 8.59
CA ASN A 133 -3.99 -39.28 9.75
C ASN A 133 -5.23 -40.08 9.35
N ASN A 134 -5.99 -39.62 8.34
CA ASN A 134 -7.14 -40.34 7.81
C ASN A 134 -6.72 -41.66 7.17
N ALA A 135 -5.63 -41.68 6.40
CA ALA A 135 -5.09 -42.90 5.82
C ALA A 135 -4.65 -43.90 6.90
N LEU A 136 -3.96 -43.43 7.95
CA LEU A 136 -3.55 -44.26 9.08
C LEU A 136 -4.76 -44.84 9.82
N GLN A 137 -5.77 -44.04 10.14
CA GLN A 137 -6.99 -44.54 10.81
C GLN A 137 -7.77 -45.53 9.93
N ASN A 138 -7.87 -45.27 8.62
CA ASN A 138 -8.52 -46.20 7.69
C ASN A 138 -7.75 -47.52 7.53
N THR A 139 -6.42 -47.52 7.68
CA THR A 139 -5.62 -48.75 7.68
C THR A 139 -5.73 -49.55 9.00
N VAL A 140 -5.94 -48.87 10.14
CA VAL A 140 -6.20 -49.53 11.43
C VAL A 140 -7.56 -50.23 11.44
N VAL A 141 -8.59 -49.62 10.82
CA VAL A 141 -9.95 -50.20 10.73
C VAL A 141 -10.03 -51.36 9.71
N LYS A 142 -9.10 -51.43 8.74
CA LYS A 142 -9.06 -52.49 7.71
C LYS A 142 -8.17 -53.70 8.03
N ARG A 143 -7.57 -53.81 9.22
CA ARG A 143 -7.00 -55.10 9.63
C ARG A 143 -8.14 -56.10 9.71
N ARG A 144 -8.13 -57.10 8.81
CA ARG A 144 -9.04 -58.26 8.88
C ARG A 144 -9.05 -58.78 10.32
N PRO A 145 -10.22 -59.10 10.90
CA PRO A 145 -10.24 -59.89 12.13
C PRO A 145 -9.45 -61.18 11.86
N ASP A 146 -8.53 -61.51 12.77
CA ASP A 146 -7.78 -62.75 12.68
C ASP A 146 -8.78 -63.91 12.50
N PRO A 147 -8.53 -64.84 11.56
CA PRO A 147 -9.43 -65.96 11.37
C PRO A 147 -9.57 -66.70 12.71
N PRO A 148 -10.79 -67.07 13.12
CA PRO A 148 -10.98 -67.81 14.36
C PRO A 148 -10.12 -69.08 14.31
N PRO A 149 -9.49 -69.48 15.43
CA PRO A 149 -8.63 -70.65 15.47
C PRO A 149 -9.38 -71.85 14.89
N GLN A 150 -8.85 -72.38 13.79
CA GLN A 150 -9.41 -73.60 13.20
C GLN A 150 -9.23 -74.71 14.22
N ASP A 151 -10.34 -75.19 14.75
CA ASP A 151 -10.38 -76.36 15.61
C ASP A 151 -10.00 -77.56 14.73
N HIS A 152 -8.71 -77.92 14.72
CA HIS A 152 -8.19 -79.09 14.04
C HIS A 152 -8.62 -80.36 14.79
N ARG A 153 -9.93 -80.59 14.89
CA ARG A 153 -10.46 -81.92 15.21
C ARG A 153 -10.19 -82.80 14.01
N ILE A 154 -9.16 -83.64 14.12
CA ILE A 154 -8.83 -84.70 13.17
C ILE A 154 -10.06 -85.61 13.07
N ARG A 155 -10.94 -85.36 12.09
CA ARG A 155 -12.19 -86.12 11.90
C ARG A 155 -11.97 -87.50 11.31
N ASP A 156 -10.74 -87.79 10.87
CA ASP A 156 -10.40 -89.03 10.16
C ASP A 156 -9.22 -89.77 10.82
N TYR A 157 -9.00 -89.60 12.12
CA TYR A 157 -8.04 -90.43 12.83
C TYR A 157 -8.62 -91.82 13.05
N VAL A 158 -8.25 -92.76 12.17
CA VAL A 158 -8.44 -94.20 12.40
C VAL A 158 -7.17 -94.71 13.10
N PRO A 159 -7.22 -95.07 14.40
CA PRO A 159 -6.07 -95.65 15.08
C PRO A 159 -5.70 -96.99 14.44
N PRO A 160 -4.40 -97.29 14.22
CA PRO A 160 -3.98 -98.57 13.68
C PRO A 160 -4.30 -99.71 14.67
N PRO A 161 -4.66 -100.91 14.18
CA PRO A 161 -4.99 -102.04 15.04
C PRO A 161 -3.76 -102.45 15.86
N MET A 162 -3.95 -102.58 17.18
CA MET A 162 -2.93 -103.08 18.09
C MET A 162 -2.49 -104.50 17.67
N SER A 163 -1.18 -104.68 17.52
CA SER A 163 -0.57 -106.00 17.36
C SER A 163 -0.69 -106.75 18.69
N THR A 164 -1.57 -107.74 18.74
CA THR A 164 -1.54 -108.78 19.78
C THR A 164 -0.43 -109.76 19.43
N GLY A 165 0.72 -109.64 20.11
CA GLY A 165 1.82 -110.58 20.06
C GLY A 165 2.07 -111.15 21.45
N TYR A 166 1.88 -112.47 21.54
CA TYR A 166 2.02 -113.42 22.66
C TYR A 166 2.98 -113.07 23.80
#